data_AF-A0A359HI16-F1
#
_entry.id   AF-A0A359HI16-F1
#
_cell.length_a   1.000
_cell.length_b   1.000
_cell.length_c   1.000
_cell.angle_alpha   90.00
_cell.angle_beta   90.00
_cell.angle_gamma   90.00
#
_symmetry.space_group_name_H-M   'P 1'
#
loop_
_entity.id
_entity.type
_entity.pdbx_description
1 polymer ?
#
loop_
_entity_poly.entity_id
_entity_poly.type
_entity_poly.pdbx_seq_one_letter_code
_entity_poly.pdbx_strand_id
1 'polypeptide(L)'
;MMKQKTFLLLVVVIVGLVSITGFLWFVFRPTTDATAVVESTETITPPIQPTTLIPDTPTPEIQYPLPSEISGTVIELDTGKQMPGALVQIQGKPQRAIADQAGFFQLTGLEGLLAPVTITAWSDGHFVGWTTLDPAAENYDPTQPVQITIKPLYQTDNLSYDWFDFEGVEGSASCGLCHREYAEWSADAHSQAAINPRFISIYRGTDINGNESQPVRLGSEGAPLPPDPALPYYGAGYRLDNPLRAGNCATCHTPIASKIANTNNCGWSGCHTDLTAERATQVDYGVLSYPLSGDAAEGITCDFCHKVGAVTLNPETSLPYQDMPGILSLRLYRPDEGAQVFFGTVLDVPRRVSVLPLQTESAYCAACHYGVFGGVVGHGQVSGGTLIYNSYGEWLDSPYSDPENGMTCQDCHMRVSDANYFVFPEKGGLERDYVDLHDHRMPGAADVKFLQNAVSMSTSAAHEGDQLNIEVNLTNDRTGHHIPTDAPTRQMILVVEAFDANGNPLTLSAGPVLPDYAGDLANTPGKSFAKVLRDEWSGEAPTAAYWRPVTIIEDTRLAA
;
A
#
# COMPACT_ATOMS: atom_id res chain seq x y z
N MET A 1 -38.59 18.41 -46.07
CA MET A 1 -38.01 19.58 -45.35
C MET A 1 -37.51 19.11 -44.00
N MET A 2 -36.22 18.75 -43.94
CA MET A 2 -35.52 18.28 -42.75
C MET A 2 -35.21 19.45 -41.80
N LYS A 3 -35.49 19.27 -40.50
CA LYS A 3 -35.03 20.17 -39.43
C LYS A 3 -33.61 19.76 -39.03
N GLN A 4 -32.63 20.63 -39.30
CA GLN A 4 -31.28 20.52 -38.75
C GLN A 4 -31.31 20.81 -37.25
N LYS A 5 -30.80 19.88 -36.45
CA LYS A 5 -30.43 20.10 -35.04
C LYS A 5 -28.95 20.44 -35.01
N THR A 6 -28.61 21.62 -34.52
CA THR A 6 -27.24 22.06 -34.30
C THR A 6 -26.80 21.60 -32.91
N PHE A 7 -25.78 20.76 -32.83
CA PHE A 7 -25.08 20.43 -31.58
C PHE A 7 -23.91 21.42 -31.41
N LEU A 8 -23.79 22.00 -30.22
CA LEU A 8 -22.64 22.84 -29.84
C LEU A 8 -21.60 21.93 -29.17
N LEU A 9 -20.43 21.82 -29.78
CA LEU A 9 -19.27 21.08 -29.27
C LEU A 9 -18.44 22.03 -28.40
N LEU A 10 -18.31 21.73 -27.11
CA LEU A 10 -17.41 22.45 -26.20
C LEU A 10 -15.99 21.89 -26.38
N VAL A 11 -15.05 22.73 -26.82
CA VAL A 11 -13.63 22.40 -26.95
C VAL A 11 -12.89 23.03 -25.77
N VAL A 12 -12.30 22.20 -24.91
CA VAL A 12 -11.38 22.64 -23.85
C VAL A 12 -10.01 22.90 -24.49
N VAL A 13 -9.55 24.14 -24.42
CA VAL A 13 -8.22 24.54 -24.88
C VAL A 13 -7.31 24.68 -23.66
N ILE A 14 -6.30 23.82 -23.55
CA ILE A 14 -5.19 23.96 -22.59
C ILE A 14 -4.11 24.81 -23.26
N VAL A 15 -3.88 26.03 -22.78
CA VAL A 15 -2.78 26.89 -23.24
C VAL A 15 -1.62 26.77 -22.24
N GLY A 16 -0.57 26.03 -22.62
CA GLY A 16 0.74 26.10 -21.99
C GLY A 16 1.60 27.15 -22.69
N LEU A 17 1.94 28.24 -22.00
CA LEU A 17 2.83 29.29 -22.49
C LEU A 17 4.23 29.09 -21.86
N VAL A 18 5.19 28.67 -22.68
CA VAL A 18 6.63 28.70 -22.35
C VAL A 18 7.25 29.87 -23.12
N SER A 19 7.69 30.89 -22.39
CA SER A 19 8.38 32.05 -22.94
C SER A 19 9.87 31.76 -23.10
N ILE A 20 10.36 31.79 -24.34
CA ILE A 20 11.78 31.81 -24.68
C ILE A 20 12.18 33.26 -24.94
N THR A 21 13.12 33.79 -24.16
CA THR A 21 13.88 35.00 -24.51
C THR A 21 15.37 34.67 -24.42
N GLY A 22 16.07 34.72 -25.55
CA GLY A 22 17.52 34.67 -25.62
C GLY A 22 18.13 36.07 -25.66
N PHE A 23 19.35 36.24 -25.14
CA PHE A 23 20.32 37.23 -25.64
C PHE A 23 21.77 36.87 -25.24
N LEU A 24 22.61 36.78 -26.29
CA LEU A 24 24.05 36.95 -26.49
C LEU A 24 25.16 36.67 -25.43
N TRP A 25 26.06 35.76 -25.86
CA TRP A 25 27.53 35.86 -26.02
C TRP A 25 28.42 36.41 -24.89
N PHE A 26 29.25 35.52 -24.32
CA PHE A 26 30.68 35.78 -24.11
C PHE A 26 31.51 34.53 -24.42
N VAL A 27 32.58 34.74 -25.18
CA VAL A 27 33.55 33.76 -25.68
C VAL A 27 34.57 33.43 -24.60
N PHE A 28 34.79 32.16 -24.30
CA PHE A 28 36.11 31.60 -23.94
C PHE A 28 36.15 30.09 -24.27
N ARG A 29 37.02 29.69 -25.19
CA ARG A 29 37.60 28.33 -25.31
C ARG A 29 38.69 28.17 -24.24
N PRO A 30 39.14 26.96 -23.80
CA PRO A 30 39.28 25.69 -24.55
C PRO A 30 38.80 24.47 -23.70
N THR A 31 38.92 23.17 -24.00
CA THR A 31 39.76 22.30 -24.84
C THR A 31 38.95 21.07 -25.23
N THR A 32 39.32 20.48 -26.35
CA THR A 32 38.86 19.24 -26.96
C THR A 32 39.02 18.00 -26.07
N ASP A 33 38.01 17.14 -26.03
CA ASP A 33 38.12 15.74 -26.43
C ASP A 33 36.73 15.18 -26.73
N ALA A 34 36.48 15.01 -28.03
CA ALA A 34 35.30 14.36 -28.57
C ALA A 34 35.76 13.03 -29.16
N THR A 35 35.24 11.92 -28.63
CA THR A 35 35.21 10.65 -29.34
C THR A 35 33.76 10.25 -29.58
N ALA A 36 33.49 10.07 -30.86
CA ALA A 36 32.21 9.82 -31.49
C ALA A 36 31.48 8.60 -30.92
N VAL A 37 30.17 8.75 -30.76
CA VAL A 37 29.21 7.64 -30.79
C VAL A 37 29.11 7.19 -32.25
N VAL A 38 29.56 5.98 -32.53
CA VAL A 38 29.33 5.27 -33.79
C VAL A 38 28.22 4.27 -33.53
N GLU A 39 27.06 4.47 -34.15
CA GLU A 39 26.08 3.41 -34.37
C GLU A 39 26.71 2.37 -35.30
N SER A 40 26.94 1.16 -34.79
CA SER A 40 27.26 -0.01 -35.61
C SER A 40 26.17 -1.06 -35.42
N THR A 41 25.23 -1.11 -36.36
CA THR A 41 24.41 -2.30 -36.63
C THR A 41 25.29 -3.33 -37.33
N GLU A 42 25.81 -4.30 -36.58
CA GLU A 42 26.34 -5.56 -37.13
C GLU A 42 25.66 -6.74 -36.46
N THR A 43 24.78 -7.39 -37.23
CA THR A 43 24.29 -8.75 -36.99
C THR A 43 25.46 -9.73 -37.05
N ILE A 44 25.86 -10.27 -35.90
CA ILE A 44 26.80 -11.38 -35.79
C ILE A 44 26.02 -12.69 -35.90
N THR A 45 26.04 -13.29 -37.09
CA THR A 45 25.66 -14.70 -37.30
C THR A 45 26.89 -15.56 -37.03
N PRO A 46 26.87 -16.54 -36.10
CA PRO A 46 27.99 -17.45 -35.90
C PRO A 46 28.06 -18.47 -37.05
N PRO A 47 29.27 -18.97 -37.41
CA PRO A 47 29.42 -19.99 -38.45
C PRO A 47 28.91 -21.34 -37.95
N ILE A 48 27.88 -21.87 -38.61
CA ILE A 48 27.40 -23.23 -38.43
C ILE A 48 28.42 -24.20 -39.04
N GLN A 49 29.11 -24.98 -38.20
CA GLN A 49 29.77 -26.20 -38.66
C GLN A 49 28.74 -27.34 -38.71
N PRO A 50 28.76 -28.20 -39.75
CA PRO A 50 27.88 -29.35 -39.80
C PRO A 50 28.33 -30.39 -38.77
N THR A 51 27.57 -30.49 -37.67
CA THR A 51 27.72 -31.58 -36.70
C THR A 51 27.28 -32.88 -37.38
N THR A 52 28.18 -33.84 -37.45
CA THR A 52 27.88 -35.22 -37.85
C THR A 52 26.82 -35.80 -36.92
N LEU A 53 25.69 -36.19 -37.50
CA LEU A 53 24.59 -36.89 -36.83
C LEU A 53 25.09 -38.21 -36.23
N ILE A 54 25.14 -38.26 -34.90
CA ILE A 54 25.19 -39.52 -34.16
C ILE A 54 23.76 -40.10 -34.24
N PRO A 55 23.55 -41.40 -34.50
CA PRO A 55 22.22 -41.97 -34.51
C PRO A 55 21.61 -41.85 -33.12
N ASP A 56 20.45 -41.21 -33.03
CA ASP A 56 19.59 -41.22 -31.84
C ASP A 56 19.38 -42.67 -31.41
N THR A 57 19.98 -43.03 -30.27
CA THR A 57 19.55 -44.21 -29.55
C THR A 57 18.25 -43.80 -28.88
N PRO A 58 17.09 -44.40 -29.21
CA PRO A 58 15.84 -44.03 -28.56
C PRO A 58 16.01 -44.34 -27.07
N THR A 59 16.04 -43.29 -26.26
CA THR A 59 15.82 -43.40 -24.83
C THR A 59 14.45 -44.04 -24.66
N PRO A 60 14.30 -45.14 -23.93
CA PRO A 60 13.00 -45.73 -23.71
C PRO A 60 12.19 -44.74 -22.86
N GLU A 61 11.31 -43.97 -23.50
CA GLU A 61 10.19 -43.29 -22.84
C GLU A 61 9.27 -44.36 -22.26
N ILE A 62 9.58 -44.83 -21.05
CA ILE A 62 8.55 -45.37 -20.19
C ILE A 62 8.03 -44.20 -19.37
N GLN A 63 7.18 -43.37 -20.01
CA GLN A 63 6.27 -42.53 -19.25
C GLN A 63 5.19 -43.45 -18.69
N TYR A 64 5.37 -43.90 -17.45
CA TYR A 64 4.23 -44.41 -16.72
C TYR A 64 3.21 -43.26 -16.65
N PRO A 65 2.01 -43.43 -17.23
CA PRO A 65 1.03 -42.36 -17.21
C PRO A 65 0.64 -42.07 -15.76
N LEU A 66 0.51 -40.79 -15.42
CA LEU A 66 -0.11 -40.40 -14.17
C LEU A 66 -1.54 -40.99 -14.12
N PRO A 67 -2.01 -41.45 -12.94
CA PRO A 67 -3.36 -41.95 -12.82
C PRO A 67 -4.35 -40.83 -13.11
N SER A 68 -5.56 -41.15 -13.57
CA SER A 68 -6.60 -40.14 -13.78
C SER A 68 -7.08 -39.48 -12.48
N GLU A 69 -6.91 -40.19 -11.37
CA GLU A 69 -7.29 -39.79 -10.03
C GLU A 69 -6.23 -40.26 -9.03
N ILE A 70 -6.04 -39.47 -7.97
CA ILE A 70 -5.24 -39.86 -6.82
C ILE A 70 -6.03 -39.61 -5.53
N SER A 71 -5.75 -40.44 -4.52
CA SER A 71 -6.28 -40.25 -3.18
C SER A 71 -5.17 -40.21 -2.16
N GLY A 72 -5.45 -39.63 -1.00
CA GLY A 72 -4.45 -39.47 0.03
C GLY A 72 -5.00 -38.93 1.33
N THR A 73 -4.09 -38.67 2.28
CA THR A 73 -4.41 -38.06 3.56
C THR A 73 -3.52 -36.86 3.83
N VAL A 74 -4.08 -35.80 4.41
CA VAL A 74 -3.34 -34.67 4.97
C VAL A 74 -3.21 -34.84 6.47
N ILE A 75 -1.98 -34.82 6.97
CA ILE A 75 -1.69 -34.90 8.40
C ILE A 75 -0.79 -33.75 8.86
N GLU A 76 -0.93 -33.37 10.12
CA GLU A 76 0.01 -32.47 10.78
C GLU A 76 1.33 -33.20 11.05
N LEU A 77 2.46 -32.59 10.66
CA LEU A 77 3.79 -33.20 10.72
C LEU A 77 4.21 -33.61 12.13
N ASP A 78 3.96 -32.75 13.13
CA ASP A 78 4.53 -32.91 14.47
C ASP A 78 3.71 -33.88 15.34
N THR A 79 2.38 -33.87 15.19
CA THR A 79 1.47 -34.71 16.00
C THR A 79 0.91 -35.93 15.27
N GLY A 80 1.01 -35.98 13.93
CA GLY A 80 0.36 -36.99 13.09
C GLY A 80 -1.16 -36.87 13.07
N LYS A 81 -1.72 -35.75 13.57
CA LYS A 81 -3.15 -35.49 13.60
C LYS A 81 -3.70 -35.36 12.19
N GLN A 82 -4.87 -35.95 11.93
CA GLN A 82 -5.59 -35.77 10.66
C GLN A 82 -6.07 -34.32 10.52
N MET A 83 -6.02 -33.79 9.29
CA MET A 83 -6.31 -32.38 9.01
C MET A 83 -7.62 -32.21 8.24
N PRO A 84 -8.78 -32.27 8.93
CA PRO A 84 -10.06 -32.06 8.28
C PRO A 84 -10.21 -30.63 7.78
N GLY A 85 -10.79 -30.48 6.59
CA GLY A 85 -10.95 -29.17 5.94
C GLY A 85 -9.69 -28.66 5.24
N ALA A 86 -8.56 -29.38 5.29
CA ALA A 86 -7.36 -28.99 4.56
C ALA A 86 -7.65 -28.89 3.05
N LEU A 87 -7.22 -27.78 2.45
CA LEU A 87 -7.33 -27.55 1.02
C LEU A 87 -6.15 -28.23 0.33
N VAL A 88 -6.43 -29.03 -0.70
CA VAL A 88 -5.43 -29.75 -1.49
C VAL A 88 -5.53 -29.31 -2.94
N GLN A 89 -4.41 -29.05 -3.60
CA GLN A 89 -4.38 -28.52 -4.96
C GLN A 89 -3.21 -29.04 -5.78
N ILE A 90 -3.46 -29.31 -7.06
CA ILE A 90 -2.41 -29.61 -8.06
C ILE A 90 -1.69 -28.31 -8.45
N GLN A 91 -0.36 -28.33 -8.41
CA GLN A 91 0.44 -27.17 -8.79
C GLN A 91 0.20 -26.73 -10.24
N GLY A 92 0.01 -25.44 -10.43
CA GLY A 92 -0.26 -24.79 -11.72
C GLY A 92 -1.66 -25.07 -12.27
N LYS A 93 -2.58 -25.60 -11.47
CA LYS A 93 -3.88 -26.09 -11.94
C LYS A 93 -5.03 -25.75 -10.97
N PRO A 94 -6.25 -25.43 -11.47
CA PRO A 94 -7.40 -25.11 -10.62
C PRO A 94 -7.99 -26.29 -9.84
N GLN A 95 -7.61 -27.52 -10.18
CA GLN A 95 -8.13 -28.74 -9.58
C GLN A 95 -7.80 -28.79 -8.09
N ARG A 96 -8.84 -28.77 -7.26
CA ARG A 96 -8.78 -28.75 -5.80
C ARG A 96 -9.64 -29.84 -5.18
N ALA A 97 -9.28 -30.22 -3.96
CA ALA A 97 -10.06 -31.05 -3.07
C ALA A 97 -10.04 -30.49 -1.65
N ILE A 98 -11.02 -30.88 -0.84
CA ILE A 98 -11.06 -30.57 0.60
C ILE A 98 -10.98 -31.89 1.35
N ALA A 99 -10.07 -31.97 2.30
CA ALA A 99 -9.90 -33.14 3.14
C ALA A 99 -11.12 -33.36 4.06
N ASP A 100 -11.58 -34.61 4.19
CA ASP A 100 -12.72 -34.98 5.03
C ASP A 100 -12.34 -35.06 6.53
N GLN A 101 -13.26 -35.57 7.36
CA GLN A 101 -13.03 -35.70 8.82
C GLN A 101 -11.84 -36.60 9.20
N ALA A 102 -11.46 -37.53 8.32
CA ALA A 102 -10.30 -38.39 8.49
C ALA A 102 -9.05 -37.81 7.81
N GLY A 103 -9.08 -36.56 7.33
CA GLY A 103 -7.99 -35.94 6.58
C GLY A 103 -7.87 -36.48 5.15
N PHE A 104 -8.81 -37.32 4.70
CA PHE A 104 -8.74 -37.97 3.40
C PHE A 104 -9.19 -37.02 2.28
N PHE A 105 -8.48 -37.05 1.15
CA PHE A 105 -8.83 -36.30 -0.05
C PHE A 105 -8.76 -37.18 -1.29
N GLN A 106 -9.45 -36.74 -2.34
CA GLN A 106 -9.43 -37.34 -3.67
C GLN A 106 -9.33 -36.23 -4.71
N LEU A 107 -8.37 -36.33 -5.64
CA LEU A 107 -8.09 -35.35 -6.69
C LEU A 107 -8.14 -36.03 -8.05
N THR A 108 -8.90 -35.43 -8.97
CA THR A 108 -9.02 -35.88 -10.36
C THR A 108 -8.32 -34.92 -11.31
N GLY A 109 -8.08 -35.35 -12.56
CA GLY A 109 -7.58 -34.47 -13.63
C GLY A 109 -6.07 -34.41 -13.71
N LEU A 110 -5.39 -35.48 -13.27
CA LEU A 110 -3.94 -35.65 -13.42
C LEU A 110 -3.57 -36.25 -14.79
N GLU A 111 -4.53 -36.86 -15.49
CA GLU A 111 -4.32 -37.46 -16.80
C GLU A 111 -3.87 -36.41 -17.82
N GLY A 112 -2.81 -36.72 -18.58
CA GLY A 112 -2.25 -35.82 -19.59
C GLY A 112 -1.36 -34.70 -19.04
N LEU A 113 -1.18 -34.60 -17.71
CA LEU A 113 -0.17 -33.72 -17.14
C LEU A 113 1.23 -34.28 -17.38
N LEU A 114 2.20 -33.38 -17.54
CA LEU A 114 3.61 -33.74 -17.59
C LEU A 114 4.10 -34.02 -16.17
N ALA A 115 4.67 -35.21 -15.97
CA ALA A 115 5.31 -35.57 -14.73
C ALA A 115 6.72 -34.93 -14.63
N PRO A 116 7.22 -34.65 -13.41
CA PRO A 116 6.56 -34.89 -12.13
C PRO A 116 5.46 -33.86 -11.82
N VAL A 117 4.44 -34.28 -11.07
CA VAL A 117 3.33 -33.42 -10.62
C VAL A 117 3.43 -33.18 -9.12
N THR A 118 3.43 -31.91 -8.70
CA THR A 118 3.37 -31.53 -7.29
C THR A 118 1.94 -31.30 -6.85
N ILE A 119 1.60 -31.86 -5.68
CA ILE A 119 0.33 -31.66 -5.00
C ILE A 119 0.62 -30.97 -3.68
N THR A 120 -0.05 -29.85 -3.45
CA THR A 120 0.07 -29.03 -2.25
C THR A 120 -1.12 -29.26 -1.32
N ALA A 121 -0.92 -29.06 -0.02
CA ALA A 121 -1.98 -29.01 0.97
C ALA A 121 -1.75 -27.87 1.97
N TRP A 122 -2.82 -27.29 2.47
CA TRP A 122 -2.77 -26.24 3.49
C TRP A 122 -4.00 -26.30 4.39
N SER A 123 -3.80 -25.89 5.63
CA SER A 123 -4.85 -25.59 6.60
C SER A 123 -4.47 -24.31 7.33
N ASP A 124 -5.46 -23.58 7.82
CA ASP A 124 -5.23 -22.36 8.59
C ASP A 124 -4.21 -22.59 9.72
N GLY A 125 -3.31 -21.63 9.91
CA GLY A 125 -2.21 -21.73 10.87
C GLY A 125 -1.06 -22.68 10.49
N HIS A 126 -0.98 -23.17 9.25
CA HIS A 126 0.08 -24.09 8.80
C HIS A 126 0.85 -23.56 7.58
N PHE A 127 2.09 -24.00 7.42
CA PHE A 127 2.81 -23.90 6.14
C PHE A 127 2.10 -24.73 5.07
N VAL A 128 2.23 -24.29 3.81
CA VAL A 128 1.89 -25.15 2.67
C VAL A 128 2.82 -26.36 2.69
N GLY A 129 2.23 -27.55 2.84
CA GLY A 129 2.92 -28.82 2.65
C GLY A 129 2.73 -29.30 1.22
N TRP A 130 3.59 -30.20 0.76
CA TRP A 130 3.46 -30.77 -0.58
C TRP A 130 4.05 -32.17 -0.68
N THR A 131 3.63 -32.88 -1.72
CA THR A 131 4.25 -34.11 -2.19
C THR A 131 4.41 -34.05 -3.70
N THR A 132 5.29 -34.88 -4.25
CA THR A 132 5.56 -34.94 -5.69
C THR A 132 5.29 -36.35 -6.19
N LEU A 133 4.45 -36.44 -7.21
CA LEU A 133 4.20 -37.66 -7.97
C LEU A 133 5.16 -37.70 -9.14
N ASP A 134 6.11 -38.62 -9.07
CA ASP A 134 7.05 -38.87 -10.15
C ASP A 134 6.95 -40.33 -10.58
N PRO A 135 6.29 -40.63 -11.71
CA PRO A 135 6.22 -41.98 -12.25
C PRO A 135 7.57 -42.59 -12.64
N ALA A 136 8.63 -41.79 -12.74
CA ALA A 136 10.00 -42.27 -12.95
C ALA A 136 10.72 -42.63 -11.64
N ALA A 137 10.14 -42.32 -10.47
CA ALA A 137 10.72 -42.69 -9.19
C ALA A 137 10.66 -44.20 -8.94
N GLU A 138 11.73 -44.77 -8.39
CA GLU A 138 11.88 -46.22 -8.17
C GLU A 138 10.77 -46.81 -7.27
N ASN A 139 10.21 -45.99 -6.38
CA ASN A 139 9.17 -46.35 -5.42
C ASN A 139 7.78 -45.82 -5.79
N TYR A 140 7.56 -45.40 -7.04
CA TYR A 140 6.25 -44.94 -7.48
C TYR A 140 5.26 -46.11 -7.57
N ASP A 141 4.16 -46.01 -6.84
CA ASP A 141 3.02 -46.92 -6.92
C ASP A 141 1.74 -46.10 -7.09
N PRO A 142 1.12 -46.10 -8.28
CA PRO A 142 -0.09 -45.30 -8.55
C PRO A 142 -1.32 -45.78 -7.76
N THR A 143 -1.23 -46.94 -7.09
CA THR A 143 -2.32 -47.49 -6.27
C THR A 143 -2.17 -47.13 -4.79
N GLN A 144 -1.01 -46.64 -4.36
CA GLN A 144 -0.79 -46.25 -2.97
C GLN A 144 -1.33 -44.84 -2.71
N PRO A 145 -2.19 -44.67 -1.67
CA PRO A 145 -2.61 -43.35 -1.26
C PRO A 145 -1.42 -42.50 -0.84
N VAL A 146 -1.42 -41.24 -1.26
CA VAL A 146 -0.35 -40.31 -0.91
C VAL A 146 -0.58 -39.69 0.45
N GLN A 147 0.51 -39.35 1.14
CA GLN A 147 0.43 -38.58 2.37
C GLN A 147 1.08 -37.22 2.14
N ILE A 148 0.37 -36.16 2.51
CA ILE A 148 0.91 -34.80 2.55
C ILE A 148 1.00 -34.39 4.01
N THR A 149 2.19 -33.99 4.44
CA THR A 149 2.41 -33.46 5.79
C THR A 149 2.41 -31.94 5.75
N ILE A 150 1.65 -31.30 6.64
CA ILE A 150 1.66 -29.85 6.84
C ILE A 150 2.22 -29.53 8.22
N LYS A 151 3.04 -28.49 8.30
CA LYS A 151 3.69 -28.08 9.56
C LYS A 151 2.97 -26.87 10.15
N PRO A 152 2.69 -26.81 11.46
CA PRO A 152 2.15 -25.60 12.07
C PRO A 152 3.11 -24.43 11.90
N LEU A 153 2.55 -23.23 11.76
CA LEU A 153 3.31 -21.99 11.84
C LEU A 153 3.87 -21.83 13.25
N TYR A 154 5.02 -21.17 13.36
CA TYR A 154 5.55 -20.78 14.66
C TYR A 154 4.62 -19.74 15.30
N GLN A 155 4.54 -19.77 16.63
CA GLN A 155 3.67 -18.86 17.39
C GLN A 155 4.41 -17.62 17.90
N THR A 156 5.73 -17.60 17.79
CA THR A 156 6.64 -16.56 18.28
C THR A 156 6.86 -15.47 17.23
N ASP A 157 7.34 -14.32 17.70
CA ASP A 157 7.79 -13.21 16.86
C ASP A 157 9.25 -12.90 17.19
N ASN A 158 10.16 -13.23 16.27
CA ASN A 158 11.59 -13.01 16.48
C ASN A 158 11.94 -11.53 16.30
N LEU A 159 12.04 -10.81 17.40
CA LEU A 159 12.41 -9.39 17.41
C LEU A 159 13.80 -9.12 16.82
N SER A 160 14.71 -10.10 16.91
CA SER A 160 16.08 -9.99 16.39
C SER A 160 16.17 -10.19 14.88
N TYR A 161 15.07 -10.58 14.22
CA TYR A 161 15.03 -10.85 12.79
C TYR A 161 15.66 -9.73 11.97
N ASP A 162 16.65 -10.11 11.17
CA ASP A 162 17.18 -9.30 10.10
C ASP A 162 16.28 -9.51 8.90
N TRP A 163 15.76 -8.41 8.34
CA TRP A 163 14.82 -8.44 7.23
C TRP A 163 15.40 -9.22 6.04
N PHE A 164 14.51 -9.77 5.23
CA PHE A 164 14.86 -10.78 4.25
C PHE A 164 15.90 -10.31 3.24
N ASP A 165 16.93 -11.14 3.06
CA ASP A 165 17.94 -11.03 2.01
C ASP A 165 17.94 -12.32 1.14
N PHE A 166 18.38 -12.17 -0.10
CA PHE A 166 18.54 -13.31 -1.00
C PHE A 166 19.66 -13.05 -2.00
N GLU A 167 20.55 -14.05 -2.16
CA GLU A 167 21.70 -13.98 -3.08
C GLU A 167 22.58 -12.72 -2.91
N GLY A 168 22.68 -12.20 -1.68
CA GLY A 168 23.45 -11.00 -1.36
C GLY A 168 22.76 -9.67 -1.73
N VAL A 169 21.47 -9.71 -2.06
CA VAL A 169 20.61 -8.54 -2.21
C VAL A 169 19.74 -8.41 -0.97
N GLU A 170 19.74 -7.23 -0.36
CA GLU A 170 19.00 -6.90 0.87
C GLU A 170 17.67 -6.20 0.55
N GLY A 171 16.78 -6.14 1.54
CA GLY A 171 15.52 -5.40 1.47
C GLY A 171 14.55 -5.94 0.43
N SER A 172 13.60 -5.11 0.01
CA SER A 172 12.56 -5.53 -0.95
C SER A 172 13.13 -5.85 -2.35
N ALA A 173 14.33 -5.32 -2.67
CA ALA A 173 15.03 -5.64 -3.91
C ALA A 173 15.37 -7.13 -4.04
N SER A 174 15.55 -7.83 -2.92
CA SER A 174 15.74 -9.29 -2.90
C SER A 174 14.56 -10.04 -3.50
N CYS A 175 13.33 -9.57 -3.26
CA CYS A 175 12.11 -10.14 -3.83
C CYS A 175 12.08 -9.95 -5.36
N GLY A 176 12.56 -8.80 -5.84
CA GLY A 176 12.64 -8.45 -7.26
C GLY A 176 13.57 -9.32 -8.10
N LEU A 177 14.40 -10.15 -7.47
CA LEU A 177 15.20 -11.17 -8.17
C LEU A 177 14.34 -12.25 -8.82
N CYS A 178 13.13 -12.49 -8.28
CA CYS A 178 12.22 -13.53 -8.73
C CYS A 178 10.81 -13.01 -9.03
N HIS A 179 10.35 -11.96 -8.34
CA HIS A 179 8.97 -11.48 -8.41
C HIS A 179 8.80 -10.26 -9.30
N ARG A 180 7.76 -10.27 -10.13
CA ARG A 180 7.43 -9.13 -11.01
C ARG A 180 6.97 -7.91 -10.22
N GLU A 181 6.33 -8.14 -9.08
CA GLU A 181 5.62 -7.17 -8.27
C GLU A 181 6.57 -6.13 -7.65
N TYR A 182 7.87 -6.41 -7.58
CA TYR A 182 8.86 -5.45 -7.07
C TYR A 182 8.85 -4.12 -7.84
N ALA A 183 8.73 -4.17 -9.18
CA ALA A 183 8.66 -2.95 -9.99
C ALA A 183 7.36 -2.17 -9.72
N GLU A 184 6.26 -2.87 -9.46
CA GLU A 184 4.96 -2.28 -9.10
C GLU A 184 5.03 -1.61 -7.73
N TRP A 185 5.50 -2.35 -6.72
CA TRP A 185 5.68 -1.86 -5.35
C TRP A 185 6.66 -0.69 -5.27
N SER A 186 7.78 -0.72 -5.99
CA SER A 186 8.75 0.40 -5.96
C SER A 186 8.17 1.72 -6.48
N ALA A 187 7.10 1.68 -7.28
CA ALA A 187 6.38 2.85 -7.76
C ALA A 187 5.24 3.31 -6.83
N ASP A 188 4.86 2.47 -5.86
CA ASP A 188 3.79 2.73 -4.89
C ASP A 188 4.19 3.73 -3.79
N ALA A 189 3.20 4.35 -3.14
CA ALA A 189 3.40 5.28 -2.04
C ALA A 189 3.86 4.60 -0.73
N HIS A 190 3.57 3.32 -0.50
CA HIS A 190 3.98 2.61 0.72
C HIS A 190 5.50 2.34 0.71
N SER A 191 6.08 1.99 -0.45
CA SER A 191 7.55 1.87 -0.64
C SER A 191 8.30 3.21 -0.54
N GLN A 192 7.55 4.32 -0.59
CA GLN A 192 8.09 5.67 -0.52
C GLN A 192 7.70 6.39 0.78
N ALA A 193 7.04 5.70 1.71
CA ALA A 193 6.47 6.30 2.92
C ALA A 193 7.55 7.00 3.77
N ALA A 194 8.74 6.42 3.84
CA ALA A 194 9.89 6.96 4.58
C ALA A 194 10.55 8.18 3.92
N ILE A 195 10.36 8.37 2.60
CA ILE A 195 11.02 9.43 1.82
C ILE A 195 10.05 10.49 1.29
N ASN A 196 8.78 10.41 1.64
CA ASN A 196 7.77 11.37 1.21
C ASN A 196 8.11 12.78 1.75
N PRO A 197 8.35 13.78 0.89
CA PRO A 197 8.80 15.10 1.32
C PRO A 197 7.78 15.81 2.22
N ARG A 198 6.47 15.58 2.03
CA ARG A 198 5.42 16.18 2.89
C ARG A 198 5.42 15.56 4.29
N PHE A 199 5.65 14.24 4.37
CA PHE A 199 5.77 13.56 5.65
C PHE A 199 7.02 14.04 6.41
N ILE A 200 8.16 14.04 5.73
CA ILE A 200 9.44 14.47 6.31
C ILE A 200 9.36 15.93 6.77
N SER A 201 8.78 16.82 5.96
CA SER A 201 8.68 18.24 6.28
C SER A 201 7.82 18.47 7.54
N ILE A 202 6.69 17.77 7.66
CA ILE A 202 5.83 17.80 8.85
C ILE A 202 6.53 17.21 10.07
N TYR A 203 7.23 16.08 9.93
CA TYR A 203 7.92 15.45 11.06
C TYR A 203 9.05 16.34 11.58
N ARG A 204 9.85 16.93 10.68
CA ARG A 204 11.00 17.77 11.01
C ARG A 204 10.62 19.19 11.43
N GLY A 205 9.50 19.72 10.92
CA GLY A 205 9.16 21.13 11.03
C GLY A 205 9.87 22.02 10.02
N THR A 206 9.97 21.54 8.78
CA THR A 206 10.51 22.31 7.67
C THR A 206 9.45 22.51 6.59
N ASP A 207 9.67 23.42 5.63
CA ASP A 207 9.02 23.32 4.32
C ASP A 207 9.67 22.19 3.48
N ILE A 208 9.17 22.01 2.26
CA ILE A 208 9.71 21.02 1.30
C ILE A 208 11.09 21.40 0.75
N ASN A 209 11.56 22.64 0.98
CA ASN A 209 12.89 23.11 0.58
C ASN A 209 13.91 22.96 1.73
N GLY A 210 13.47 22.53 2.92
CA GLY A 210 14.30 22.35 4.11
C GLY A 210 14.45 23.61 4.97
N ASN A 211 13.67 24.67 4.73
CA ASN A 211 13.65 25.83 5.60
C ASN A 211 12.91 25.48 6.90
N GLU A 212 13.57 25.66 8.05
CA GLU A 212 13.06 25.25 9.36
C GLU A 212 12.19 26.33 10.00
N SER A 213 11.07 25.91 10.58
CA SER A 213 10.23 26.78 11.41
C SER A 213 10.85 27.04 12.77
N GLN A 214 10.41 28.10 13.43
CA GLN A 214 10.78 28.35 14.83
C GLN A 214 10.31 27.22 15.77
N PRO A 215 11.11 26.84 16.78
CA PRO A 215 10.71 25.86 17.80
C PRO A 215 9.57 26.37 18.66
N VAL A 216 8.81 25.45 19.26
CA VAL A 216 7.74 25.83 20.20
C VAL A 216 8.32 26.58 21.39
N ARG A 217 7.70 27.72 21.70
CA ARG A 217 8.01 28.50 22.91
C ARG A 217 6.94 28.21 23.95
N LEU A 218 7.37 28.07 25.20
CA LEU A 218 6.47 27.92 26.34
C LEU A 218 6.38 29.24 27.11
N GLY A 219 5.17 29.62 27.51
CA GLY A 219 4.93 30.72 28.42
C GLY A 219 5.35 30.37 29.85
N SER A 220 5.22 31.34 30.76
CA SER A 220 5.57 31.17 32.18
C SER A 220 4.78 30.06 32.88
N GLU A 221 3.59 29.73 32.37
CA GLU A 221 2.72 28.67 32.90
C GLU A 221 2.97 27.30 32.23
N GLY A 222 3.96 27.22 31.34
CA GLY A 222 4.25 26.00 30.57
C GLY A 222 3.31 25.77 29.38
N ALA A 223 2.36 26.67 29.13
CA ALA A 223 1.49 26.62 27.96
C ALA A 223 2.26 27.01 26.68
N PRO A 224 2.03 26.33 25.54
CA PRO A 224 2.62 26.71 24.26
C PRO A 224 2.17 28.10 23.83
N LEU A 225 3.10 28.89 23.29
CA LEU A 225 2.83 30.21 22.73
C LEU A 225 2.70 30.11 21.21
N PRO A 226 1.91 30.99 20.58
CA PRO A 226 1.88 31.11 19.13
C PRO A 226 3.27 31.39 18.54
N PRO A 227 3.49 31.04 17.26
CA PRO A 227 4.69 31.44 16.52
C PRO A 227 4.92 32.96 16.63
N ASP A 228 6.18 33.37 16.82
CA ASP A 228 6.57 34.77 16.80
C ASP A 228 6.35 35.33 15.38
N PRO A 229 5.47 36.34 15.19
CA PRO A 229 5.20 36.90 13.86
C PRO A 229 6.40 37.65 13.27
N ALA A 230 7.45 37.94 14.04
CA ALA A 230 8.67 38.59 13.55
C ALA A 230 9.70 37.60 12.99
N LEU A 231 9.49 36.29 13.15
CA LEU A 231 10.38 35.24 12.66
C LEU A 231 9.73 34.45 11.53
N PRO A 232 10.53 33.84 10.62
CA PRO A 232 10.00 32.94 9.61
C PRO A 232 9.18 31.80 10.22
N TYR A 233 8.08 31.46 9.56
CA TYR A 233 7.24 30.33 9.91
C TYR A 233 6.82 29.59 8.63
N TYR A 234 7.25 28.33 8.54
CA TYR A 234 7.04 27.47 7.39
C TYR A 234 6.01 26.36 7.67
N GLY A 235 5.30 26.45 8.80
CA GLY A 235 4.34 25.46 9.28
C GLY A 235 4.80 24.74 10.55
N ALA A 236 3.89 23.98 11.16
CA ALA A 236 4.16 23.20 12.36
C ALA A 236 5.10 22.00 12.12
N GLY A 237 5.77 21.55 13.17
CA GLY A 237 6.72 20.45 13.11
C GLY A 237 6.68 19.55 14.34
N TYR A 238 6.52 18.24 14.16
CA TYR A 238 6.45 17.34 15.31
C TYR A 238 7.71 17.42 16.19
N ARG A 239 8.91 17.38 15.57
CA ARG A 239 10.20 17.46 16.28
C ARG A 239 10.51 18.86 16.83
N LEU A 240 9.92 19.92 16.28
CA LEU A 240 10.02 21.26 16.86
C LEU A 240 9.22 21.39 18.16
N ASP A 241 8.09 20.69 18.23
CA ASP A 241 7.25 20.63 19.43
C ASP A 241 7.81 19.63 20.45
N ASN A 242 8.40 18.54 19.96
CA ASN A 242 8.84 17.39 20.74
C ASN A 242 10.29 17.01 20.42
N PRO A 243 11.27 17.86 20.76
CA PRO A 243 12.67 17.67 20.36
C PRO A 243 13.34 16.42 20.96
N LEU A 244 12.76 15.85 22.02
CA LEU A 244 13.28 14.66 22.71
C LEU A 244 12.32 13.47 22.63
N ARG A 245 11.36 13.44 21.69
CA ARG A 245 10.44 12.31 21.51
C ARG A 245 10.32 11.92 20.06
N ALA A 246 10.16 10.63 19.78
CA ALA A 246 10.00 10.12 18.43
C ALA A 246 8.54 10.18 17.92
N GLY A 247 7.55 10.14 18.83
CA GLY A 247 6.13 10.11 18.47
C GLY A 247 5.71 8.76 17.92
N ASN A 248 4.51 8.72 17.32
CA ASN A 248 3.90 7.50 16.80
C ASN A 248 3.90 7.42 15.26
N CYS A 249 4.54 8.37 14.56
CA CYS A 249 4.57 8.40 13.10
C CYS A 249 5.16 7.11 12.49
N ALA A 250 6.16 6.52 13.15
CA ALA A 250 6.81 5.30 12.68
C ALA A 250 5.87 4.08 12.65
N THR A 251 4.81 4.08 13.46
CA THR A 251 3.88 2.94 13.55
C THR A 251 3.20 2.61 12.22
N CYS A 252 2.85 3.62 11.44
CA CYS A 252 2.20 3.47 10.13
C CYS A 252 3.15 3.67 8.95
N HIS A 253 4.17 4.52 9.09
CA HIS A 253 5.01 4.93 7.95
C HIS A 253 6.29 4.12 7.79
N THR A 254 6.89 3.67 8.90
CA THR A 254 8.24 3.07 8.91
C THR A 254 8.32 1.95 9.96
N PRO A 255 7.41 0.94 9.89
CA PRO A 255 7.23 -0.07 10.94
C PRO A 255 8.40 -1.05 11.05
N ILE A 256 9.37 -0.99 10.13
CA ILE A 256 10.58 -1.80 10.17
C ILE A 256 11.81 -1.06 10.73
N ALA A 257 11.66 0.22 11.10
CA ALA A 257 12.74 1.07 11.61
C ALA A 257 13.26 0.65 12.99
N SER A 258 12.59 -0.29 13.66
CA SER A 258 12.99 -0.78 14.97
C SER A 258 12.68 -2.26 15.15
N LYS A 259 13.43 -2.88 16.05
CA LYS A 259 13.30 -4.27 16.47
C LYS A 259 12.51 -4.44 17.77
N ILE A 260 12.02 -3.35 18.38
CA ILE A 260 11.20 -3.46 19.59
C ILE A 260 9.91 -4.25 19.33
N ALA A 261 9.39 -4.92 20.36
CA ALA A 261 8.13 -5.64 20.26
C ALA A 261 6.99 -4.69 19.88
N ASN A 262 6.12 -5.08 18.95
CA ASN A 262 4.93 -4.30 18.62
C ASN A 262 3.84 -4.36 19.71
N THR A 263 4.01 -5.22 20.73
CA THR A 263 3.24 -5.16 21.97
C THR A 263 3.74 -4.06 22.92
N ASN A 264 4.90 -3.44 22.66
CA ASN A 264 5.36 -2.27 23.40
C ASN A 264 4.79 -0.97 22.77
N ASN A 265 3.55 -0.64 23.15
CA ASN A 265 2.90 0.59 22.71
C ASN A 265 3.76 1.84 23.01
N CYS A 266 4.32 1.96 24.22
CA CYS A 266 5.07 3.16 24.61
C CYS A 266 6.32 3.44 23.77
N GLY A 267 7.05 2.39 23.35
CA GLY A 267 8.22 2.54 22.48
C GLY A 267 7.82 3.01 21.08
N TRP A 268 6.79 2.40 20.50
CA TRP A 268 6.27 2.77 19.17
C TRP A 268 5.56 4.12 19.13
N SER A 269 4.91 4.51 20.24
CA SER A 269 4.19 5.78 20.37
C SER A 269 5.06 6.93 20.86
N GLY A 270 6.32 6.67 21.25
CA GLY A 270 7.22 7.70 21.77
C GLY A 270 6.72 8.33 23.07
N CYS A 271 6.10 7.53 23.94
CA CYS A 271 5.48 8.00 25.19
C CYS A 271 6.49 8.57 26.19
N HIS A 272 7.76 8.20 26.07
CA HIS A 272 8.85 8.68 26.92
C HIS A 272 9.82 9.56 26.12
N THR A 273 10.52 10.45 26.81
CA THR A 273 11.59 11.21 26.18
C THR A 273 12.85 10.36 26.04
N ASP A 274 13.72 10.73 25.11
CA ASP A 274 15.02 10.09 24.91
C ASP A 274 15.85 10.10 26.21
N LEU A 275 15.72 11.15 27.02
CA LEU A 275 16.37 11.25 28.33
C LEU A 275 15.85 10.22 29.35
N THR A 276 14.55 9.91 29.30
CA THR A 276 13.97 8.88 30.17
C THR A 276 14.47 7.50 29.73
N ALA A 277 14.45 7.20 28.43
CA ALA A 277 14.97 5.95 27.88
C ALA A 277 16.47 5.77 28.20
N GLU A 278 17.26 6.84 28.12
CA GLU A 278 18.68 6.83 28.48
C GLU A 278 18.92 6.44 29.95
N ARG A 279 18.03 6.86 30.85
CA ARG A 279 18.20 6.72 32.31
C ARG A 279 17.47 5.52 32.91
N ALA A 280 16.62 4.83 32.16
CA ALA A 280 15.80 3.74 32.65
C ALA A 280 15.93 2.50 31.77
N THR A 281 16.50 1.42 32.31
CA THR A 281 16.74 0.16 31.59
C THR A 281 15.46 -0.59 31.18
N GLN A 282 14.30 -0.16 31.66
CA GLN A 282 12.99 -0.75 31.38
C GLN A 282 12.21 0.02 30.31
N VAL A 283 12.77 1.12 29.78
CA VAL A 283 12.12 1.99 28.82
C VAL A 283 12.89 1.94 27.52
N ASP A 284 12.25 1.41 26.49
CA ASP A 284 12.79 1.44 25.13
C ASP A 284 12.86 2.89 24.60
N TYR A 285 13.85 3.15 23.75
CA TYR A 285 13.88 4.38 22.96
C TYR A 285 12.69 4.41 21.99
N GLY A 286 12.17 5.62 21.79
CA GLY A 286 11.14 5.85 20.77
C GLY A 286 11.65 5.55 19.37
N VAL A 287 10.78 5.04 18.50
CA VAL A 287 11.15 4.72 17.11
C VAL A 287 11.10 5.99 16.25
N LEU A 288 12.27 6.50 15.86
CA LEU A 288 12.37 7.67 14.99
C LEU A 288 11.85 7.36 13.59
N SER A 289 11.13 8.31 12.99
CA SER A 289 10.70 8.21 11.59
C SER A 289 11.66 8.86 10.59
N TYR A 290 12.68 9.59 11.08
CA TYR A 290 13.69 10.25 10.26
C TYR A 290 14.90 10.65 11.11
N PRO A 291 16.14 10.62 10.56
CA PRO A 291 16.52 10.02 9.29
C PRO A 291 16.52 8.49 9.36
N LEU A 292 16.31 7.83 8.22
CA LEU A 292 16.34 6.37 8.09
C LEU A 292 17.36 5.95 7.04
N SER A 293 17.84 4.70 7.14
CA SER A 293 18.85 4.12 6.27
C SER A 293 18.63 2.61 6.13
N GLY A 294 19.22 2.01 5.10
CA GLY A 294 19.00 0.59 4.78
C GLY A 294 17.54 0.32 4.47
N ASP A 295 17.07 -0.89 4.77
CA ASP A 295 15.70 -1.33 4.49
C ASP A 295 14.65 -0.39 5.08
N ALA A 296 14.91 0.20 6.26
CA ALA A 296 13.97 1.14 6.88
C ALA A 296 13.67 2.38 6.03
N ALA A 297 14.56 2.76 5.10
CA ALA A 297 14.33 3.86 4.16
C ALA A 297 13.33 3.51 3.04
N GLU A 298 12.93 2.24 2.91
CA GLU A 298 11.85 1.79 2.02
C GLU A 298 10.45 1.98 2.65
N GLY A 299 10.35 2.29 3.94
CA GLY A 299 9.05 2.44 4.62
C GLY A 299 8.34 1.10 4.82
N ILE A 300 7.38 0.77 3.96
CA ILE A 300 6.59 -0.47 4.00
C ILE A 300 7.15 -1.45 2.96
N THR A 301 7.85 -2.48 3.44
CA THR A 301 8.57 -3.44 2.59
C THR A 301 7.73 -4.64 2.19
N CYS A 302 8.16 -5.33 1.12
CA CYS A 302 7.59 -6.63 0.75
C CYS A 302 7.61 -7.59 1.94
N ASP A 303 8.77 -7.68 2.61
CA ASP A 303 8.94 -8.58 3.75
C ASP A 303 8.01 -8.19 4.91
N PHE A 304 7.86 -6.90 5.24
CA PHE A 304 6.90 -6.49 6.28
C PHE A 304 5.47 -6.93 5.97
N CYS A 305 4.96 -6.61 4.77
CA CYS A 305 3.61 -7.00 4.35
C CYS A 305 3.43 -8.53 4.39
N HIS A 306 4.38 -9.28 3.84
CA HIS A 306 4.29 -10.73 3.77
C HIS A 306 4.61 -11.44 5.11
N LYS A 307 4.83 -10.70 6.20
CA LYS A 307 4.98 -11.22 7.58
C LYS A 307 3.81 -10.88 8.49
N VAL A 308 2.85 -10.06 8.02
CA VAL A 308 1.61 -9.79 8.75
C VAL A 308 0.72 -11.03 8.70
N GLY A 309 0.42 -11.61 9.86
CA GLY A 309 -0.45 -12.78 9.97
C GLY A 309 -1.82 -12.50 10.58
N ALA A 310 -2.02 -11.36 11.24
CA ALA A 310 -3.31 -10.93 11.75
C ALA A 310 -3.40 -9.42 11.97
N VAL A 311 -4.63 -8.89 11.98
CA VAL A 311 -4.96 -7.54 12.44
C VAL A 311 -5.85 -7.64 13.68
N THR A 312 -5.53 -6.87 14.71
CA THR A 312 -6.29 -6.79 15.96
C THR A 312 -7.35 -5.70 15.84
N LEU A 313 -8.61 -6.12 15.76
CA LEU A 313 -9.76 -5.23 15.72
C LEU A 313 -10.52 -5.28 17.04
N ASN A 314 -11.10 -4.16 17.43
CA ASN A 314 -12.07 -4.11 18.51
C ASN A 314 -13.35 -4.82 18.06
N PRO A 315 -13.81 -5.87 18.77
CA PRO A 315 -14.99 -6.64 18.36
C PRO A 315 -16.31 -5.86 18.42
N GLU A 316 -16.35 -4.73 19.13
CA GLU A 316 -17.55 -3.88 19.24
C GLU A 316 -17.70 -2.93 18.05
N THR A 317 -16.58 -2.46 17.50
CA THR A 317 -16.57 -1.43 16.44
C THR A 317 -16.06 -1.94 15.09
N SER A 318 -15.44 -3.12 15.07
CA SER A 318 -14.68 -3.65 13.94
C SER A 318 -13.51 -2.76 13.50
N LEU A 319 -13.15 -1.73 14.27
CA LEU A 319 -12.02 -0.84 14.00
C LEU A 319 -10.81 -1.25 14.87
N PRO A 320 -9.57 -0.89 14.49
CA PRO A 320 -8.45 -0.98 15.41
C PRO A 320 -8.71 -0.21 16.71
N TYR A 321 -8.05 -0.63 17.80
CA TYR A 321 -8.08 0.16 19.04
C TYR A 321 -7.39 1.52 18.82
N GLN A 322 -7.90 2.56 19.47
CA GLN A 322 -7.43 3.94 19.23
C GLN A 322 -5.97 4.14 19.61
N ASP A 323 -5.48 3.39 20.61
CA ASP A 323 -4.10 3.42 21.08
C ASP A 323 -3.16 2.48 20.30
N MET A 324 -3.66 1.78 19.28
CA MET A 324 -2.88 0.79 18.52
C MET A 324 -2.80 1.13 17.01
N PRO A 325 -2.39 2.34 16.59
CA PRO A 325 -2.19 2.62 15.17
C PRO A 325 -1.07 1.77 14.55
N GLY A 326 -1.23 1.43 13.28
CA GLY A 326 -0.24 0.77 12.44
C GLY A 326 0.22 -0.58 12.98
N ILE A 327 1.54 -0.79 13.04
CA ILE A 327 2.19 -2.03 13.51
C ILE A 327 1.69 -2.51 14.88
N LEU A 328 1.21 -1.60 15.73
CA LEU A 328 0.66 -1.95 17.04
C LEU A 328 -0.59 -2.83 16.94
N SER A 329 -1.39 -2.67 15.89
CA SER A 329 -2.56 -3.52 15.63
C SER A 329 -2.22 -4.81 14.87
N LEU A 330 -0.96 -5.11 14.59
CA LEU A 330 -0.59 -6.27 13.79
C LEU A 330 -0.08 -7.43 14.65
N ARG A 331 -0.25 -8.65 14.16
CA ARG A 331 0.58 -9.79 14.56
C ARG A 331 1.59 -10.07 13.46
N LEU A 332 2.87 -9.96 13.79
CA LEU A 332 3.96 -10.31 12.90
C LEU A 332 4.46 -11.74 13.16
N TYR A 333 4.89 -12.39 12.09
CA TYR A 333 5.55 -13.68 12.12
C TYR A 333 6.99 -13.50 11.68
N ARG A 334 7.85 -12.84 12.47
CA ARG A 334 9.28 -12.79 12.16
C ARG A 334 9.96 -14.11 12.55
N PRO A 335 10.65 -14.78 11.62
CA PRO A 335 11.19 -16.12 11.85
C PRO A 335 12.55 -16.09 12.56
N ASP A 336 12.91 -17.22 13.16
CA ASP A 336 14.30 -17.56 13.47
C ASP A 336 15.08 -17.91 12.19
N GLU A 337 16.41 -17.91 12.27
CA GLU A 337 17.28 -18.28 11.16
C GLU A 337 16.89 -19.65 10.57
N GLY A 338 16.76 -19.71 9.23
CA GLY A 338 16.35 -20.92 8.51
C GLY A 338 14.85 -21.24 8.50
N ALA A 339 14.01 -20.48 9.22
CA ALA A 339 12.58 -20.75 9.40
C ALA A 339 11.65 -19.76 8.67
N GLN A 340 12.02 -19.30 7.47
CA GLN A 340 11.27 -18.30 6.70
C GLN A 340 9.79 -18.67 6.48
N VAL A 341 8.91 -17.66 6.47
CA VAL A 341 7.51 -17.75 6.03
C VAL A 341 7.13 -16.50 5.26
N PHE A 342 6.36 -16.63 4.19
CA PHE A 342 5.70 -15.51 3.54
C PHE A 342 4.21 -15.83 3.42
N PHE A 343 3.37 -14.88 3.79
CA PHE A 343 1.93 -14.99 3.62
C PHE A 343 1.49 -14.53 2.24
N GLY A 344 0.67 -15.34 1.57
CA GLY A 344 0.12 -15.04 0.27
C GLY A 344 -1.33 -15.52 0.15
N THR A 345 -1.93 -15.33 -1.01
CA THR A 345 -3.28 -15.84 -1.33
C THR A 345 -3.25 -17.13 -2.14
N VAL A 346 -2.06 -17.53 -2.62
CA VAL A 346 -1.88 -18.65 -3.56
C VAL A 346 -1.50 -19.93 -2.81
N LEU A 347 -2.34 -20.96 -2.94
CA LEU A 347 -2.20 -22.26 -2.27
C LEU A 347 -1.10 -23.14 -2.86
N ASP A 348 -0.89 -23.09 -4.16
CA ASP A 348 -0.10 -24.08 -4.90
C ASP A 348 1.40 -23.76 -4.97
N VAL A 349 1.95 -23.23 -3.88
CA VAL A 349 3.34 -22.78 -3.78
C VAL A 349 4.12 -23.75 -2.88
N PRO A 350 4.89 -24.72 -3.44
CA PRO A 350 5.62 -25.73 -2.68
C PRO A 350 6.94 -25.16 -2.11
N ARG A 351 6.82 -24.13 -1.28
CA ARG A 351 7.91 -23.42 -0.61
C ARG A 351 7.51 -23.11 0.83
N ARG A 352 8.42 -22.47 1.56
CA ARG A 352 8.17 -22.01 2.94
C ARG A 352 7.25 -20.78 2.95
N VAL A 353 5.98 -21.00 2.62
CA VAL A 353 4.92 -19.99 2.59
C VAL A 353 3.68 -20.50 3.31
N SER A 354 2.73 -19.62 3.56
CA SER A 354 1.40 -19.98 4.06
C SER A 354 0.34 -19.15 3.34
N VAL A 355 -0.85 -19.72 3.16
CA VAL A 355 -2.00 -18.96 2.68
C VAL A 355 -2.56 -18.14 3.84
N LEU A 356 -2.97 -16.89 3.56
CA LEU A 356 -3.60 -16.01 4.53
C LEU A 356 -4.83 -15.33 3.90
N PRO A 357 -6.05 -15.83 4.16
CA PRO A 357 -7.29 -15.22 3.67
C PRO A 357 -7.43 -13.74 4.01
N LEU A 358 -6.91 -13.30 5.16
CA LEU A 358 -6.92 -11.89 5.56
C LEU A 358 -6.33 -10.95 4.48
N GLN A 359 -5.36 -11.40 3.66
CA GLN A 359 -4.80 -10.57 2.59
C GLN A 359 -5.81 -10.24 1.47
N THR A 360 -6.96 -10.93 1.41
CA THR A 360 -8.07 -10.60 0.51
C THR A 360 -9.18 -9.79 1.18
N GLU A 361 -9.01 -9.35 2.43
CA GLU A 361 -10.02 -8.61 3.19
C GLU A 361 -9.57 -7.16 3.45
N SER A 362 -10.50 -6.19 3.39
CA SER A 362 -10.21 -4.79 3.74
C SER A 362 -9.67 -4.61 5.15
N ALA A 363 -9.98 -5.55 6.06
CA ALA A 363 -9.47 -5.58 7.43
C ALA A 363 -7.94 -5.61 7.50
N TYR A 364 -7.25 -6.15 6.50
CA TYR A 364 -5.79 -6.11 6.41
C TYR A 364 -5.23 -4.68 6.39
N CYS A 365 -5.92 -3.77 5.72
CA CYS A 365 -5.52 -2.36 5.58
C CYS A 365 -5.83 -1.53 6.84
N ALA A 366 -6.76 -2.01 7.69
CA ALA A 366 -7.34 -1.24 8.78
C ALA A 366 -6.29 -0.71 9.78
N ALA A 367 -5.26 -1.51 10.06
CA ALA A 367 -4.24 -1.18 11.04
C ALA A 367 -3.60 0.19 10.79
N CYS A 368 -3.27 0.51 9.55
CA CYS A 368 -2.63 1.78 9.18
C CYS A 368 -3.64 2.86 8.74
N HIS A 369 -4.81 2.47 8.23
CA HIS A 369 -5.85 3.38 7.70
C HIS A 369 -6.95 3.74 8.70
N TYR A 370 -6.57 3.76 9.98
CA TYR A 370 -7.37 4.23 11.11
C TYR A 370 -6.44 4.81 12.18
N GLY A 371 -6.81 5.94 12.78
CA GLY A 371 -6.00 6.53 13.85
C GLY A 371 -6.59 7.76 14.53
N VAL A 372 -6.49 7.76 15.86
CA VAL A 372 -6.89 8.86 16.75
C VAL A 372 -5.64 9.51 17.35
N PHE A 373 -5.51 10.83 17.24
CA PHE A 373 -4.28 11.55 17.60
C PHE A 373 -4.55 12.80 18.47
N GLY A 374 -3.50 13.38 19.05
CA GLY A 374 -3.58 14.65 19.80
C GLY A 374 -4.04 14.55 21.26
N GLY A 375 -4.42 13.35 21.73
CA GLY A 375 -4.90 13.09 23.08
C GLY A 375 -3.92 12.31 23.97
N VAL A 376 -4.42 11.87 25.13
CA VAL A 376 -3.68 11.04 26.08
C VAL A 376 -3.93 9.57 25.79
N VAL A 377 -2.87 8.84 25.43
CA VAL A 377 -2.90 7.41 25.17
C VAL A 377 -3.18 6.66 26.47
N GLY A 378 -4.26 5.86 26.47
CA GLY A 378 -4.63 4.93 27.53
C GLY A 378 -4.92 3.55 26.95
N HIS A 379 -5.27 2.58 27.79
CA HIS A 379 -5.53 1.22 27.33
C HIS A 379 -6.78 1.16 26.44
N GLY A 380 -6.60 0.81 25.16
CA GLY A 380 -7.69 0.68 24.19
C GLY A 380 -8.27 2.00 23.67
N GLN A 381 -7.79 3.16 24.17
CA GLN A 381 -8.43 4.45 23.95
C GLN A 381 -7.42 5.61 23.96
N VAL A 382 -7.70 6.66 23.17
CA VAL A 382 -6.98 7.95 23.26
C VAL A 382 -7.94 9.02 23.80
N SER A 383 -7.78 9.36 25.08
CA SER A 383 -8.64 10.32 25.77
C SER A 383 -8.38 11.74 25.27
N GLY A 384 -9.43 12.44 24.82
CA GLY A 384 -9.30 13.78 24.23
C GLY A 384 -8.63 13.79 22.85
N GLY A 385 -8.43 12.63 22.23
CA GLY A 385 -7.91 12.54 20.87
C GLY A 385 -8.97 12.84 19.81
N THR A 386 -8.51 13.18 18.61
CA THR A 386 -9.33 13.42 17.43
C THR A 386 -9.12 12.31 16.41
N LEU A 387 -10.20 11.83 15.80
CA LEU A 387 -10.15 10.85 14.71
C LEU A 387 -9.63 11.53 13.43
N ILE A 388 -8.38 11.23 13.06
CA ILE A 388 -7.71 11.86 11.91
C ILE A 388 -7.79 10.94 10.70
N TYR A 389 -7.25 9.73 10.81
CA TYR A 389 -7.29 8.71 9.76
C TYR A 389 -8.50 7.82 10.00
N ASN A 390 -9.32 7.64 8.98
CA ASN A 390 -10.54 6.85 9.08
C ASN A 390 -11.00 6.27 7.74
N SER A 391 -10.12 6.11 6.73
CA SER A 391 -10.52 5.51 5.46
C SER A 391 -11.22 4.17 5.65
N TYR A 392 -10.73 3.34 6.58
CA TYR A 392 -11.34 2.03 6.83
C TYR A 392 -12.72 2.15 7.51
N GLY A 393 -12.90 3.09 8.44
CA GLY A 393 -14.21 3.33 9.06
C GLY A 393 -15.21 3.96 8.08
N GLU A 394 -14.76 4.90 7.25
CA GLU A 394 -15.56 5.47 6.17
C GLU A 394 -15.98 4.38 5.16
N TRP A 395 -15.10 3.41 4.89
CA TRP A 395 -15.43 2.21 4.12
C TRP A 395 -16.47 1.32 4.78
N LEU A 396 -16.29 1.00 6.07
CA LEU A 396 -17.25 0.22 6.84
C LEU A 396 -18.66 0.84 6.80
N ASP A 397 -18.74 2.17 6.88
CA ASP A 397 -20.01 2.91 6.88
C ASP A 397 -20.64 3.06 5.47
N SER A 398 -19.92 2.70 4.41
CA SER A 398 -20.38 2.83 3.02
C SER A 398 -21.01 1.53 2.48
N PRO A 399 -21.76 1.58 1.37
CA PRO A 399 -22.24 0.38 0.68
C PRO A 399 -21.13 -0.57 0.20
N TYR A 400 -19.89 -0.11 0.12
CA TYR A 400 -18.76 -0.92 -0.34
C TYR A 400 -18.35 -1.98 0.69
N SER A 401 -18.74 -1.85 1.96
CA SER A 401 -18.47 -2.87 2.98
C SER A 401 -19.46 -4.04 2.96
N ASP A 402 -20.49 -4.00 2.10
CA ASP A 402 -21.47 -5.08 1.99
C ASP A 402 -20.77 -6.39 1.61
N PRO A 403 -20.92 -7.46 2.40
CA PRO A 403 -20.17 -8.71 2.19
C PRO A 403 -20.62 -9.49 0.94
N GLU A 404 -21.78 -9.17 0.35
CA GLU A 404 -22.31 -9.87 -0.82
C GLU A 404 -22.10 -9.09 -2.12
N ASN A 405 -22.22 -7.76 -2.07
CA ASN A 405 -22.26 -6.88 -3.25
C ASN A 405 -21.23 -5.74 -3.19
N GLY A 406 -20.50 -5.61 -2.09
CA GLY A 406 -19.49 -4.58 -1.88
C GLY A 406 -18.19 -4.86 -2.62
N MET A 407 -17.19 -4.04 -2.32
CA MET A 407 -15.83 -4.19 -2.83
C MET A 407 -14.84 -3.95 -1.70
N THR A 408 -13.78 -4.74 -1.70
CA THR A 408 -12.67 -4.60 -0.77
C THR A 408 -11.77 -3.43 -1.15
N CYS A 409 -10.89 -3.02 -0.23
CA CYS A 409 -9.81 -2.08 -0.53
C CYS A 409 -8.96 -2.58 -1.71
N GLN A 410 -8.68 -3.89 -1.73
CA GLN A 410 -7.85 -4.57 -2.71
C GLN A 410 -8.46 -4.53 -4.12
N ASP A 411 -9.78 -4.65 -4.26
CA ASP A 411 -10.44 -4.61 -5.57
C ASP A 411 -10.15 -3.31 -6.33
N CYS A 412 -10.01 -2.20 -5.61
CA CYS A 412 -9.74 -0.89 -6.18
C CYS A 412 -8.25 -0.52 -6.21
N HIS A 413 -7.53 -0.79 -5.13
CA HIS A 413 -6.13 -0.37 -4.95
C HIS A 413 -5.13 -1.46 -5.35
N MET A 414 -5.43 -2.74 -5.19
CA MET A 414 -4.57 -3.84 -5.62
C MET A 414 -5.19 -4.58 -6.80
N ARG A 415 -5.59 -3.86 -7.86
CA ARG A 415 -6.39 -4.43 -8.95
C ARG A 415 -5.78 -5.71 -9.52
N VAL A 416 -6.65 -6.59 -9.99
CA VAL A 416 -6.23 -7.79 -10.73
C VAL A 416 -5.34 -7.38 -11.90
N SER A 417 -4.16 -8.00 -11.95
CA SER A 417 -3.14 -7.82 -12.97
C SER A 417 -3.48 -8.64 -14.21
N ASP A 418 -3.12 -8.13 -15.37
CA ASP A 418 -3.19 -8.90 -16.62
C ASP A 418 -2.13 -10.03 -16.66
N ALA A 419 -1.15 -10.01 -15.74
CA ALA A 419 -0.14 -11.06 -15.62
C ALA A 419 -0.72 -12.30 -14.91
N ASN A 420 -0.43 -13.47 -15.47
CA ASN A 420 -0.83 -14.77 -14.92
C ASN A 420 0.32 -15.48 -14.16
N TYR A 421 1.43 -14.80 -13.90
CA TYR A 421 2.54 -15.31 -13.08
C TYR A 421 2.99 -14.24 -12.07
N PHE A 422 3.51 -14.68 -10.91
CA PHE A 422 4.10 -13.80 -9.89
C PHE A 422 5.59 -14.08 -9.67
N VAL A 423 6.12 -15.17 -10.25
CA VAL A 423 7.57 -15.43 -10.36
C VAL A 423 7.92 -15.43 -11.84
N PHE A 424 9.04 -14.82 -12.22
CA PHE A 424 9.48 -14.79 -13.61
C PHE A 424 9.66 -16.22 -14.18
N PRO A 425 9.21 -16.50 -15.42
CA PRO A 425 9.36 -17.82 -16.03
C PRO A 425 10.80 -18.35 -16.04
N GLU A 426 11.79 -17.48 -16.30
CA GLU A 426 13.21 -17.82 -16.27
C GLU A 426 13.75 -18.18 -14.87
N LYS A 427 12.98 -17.88 -13.81
CA LYS A 427 13.24 -18.28 -12.42
C LYS A 427 12.41 -19.50 -11.99
N GLY A 428 11.75 -20.17 -12.94
CA GLY A 428 10.89 -21.32 -12.69
C GLY A 428 9.45 -20.94 -12.31
N GLY A 429 9.03 -19.72 -12.64
CA GLY A 429 7.65 -19.27 -12.47
C GLY A 429 6.66 -20.08 -13.31
N LEU A 430 5.45 -20.25 -12.78
CA LEU A 430 4.35 -20.93 -13.45
C LEU A 430 3.23 -19.93 -13.76
N GLU A 431 2.69 -20.03 -14.96
CA GLU A 431 1.47 -19.36 -15.35
C GLU A 431 0.25 -19.99 -14.65
N ARG A 432 -0.71 -19.16 -14.25
CA ARG A 432 -1.91 -19.53 -13.51
C ARG A 432 -3.09 -18.66 -13.95
N ASP A 433 -3.84 -19.14 -14.94
CA ASP A 433 -5.04 -18.43 -15.44
C ASP A 433 -6.28 -18.59 -14.53
N TYR A 434 -6.11 -19.20 -13.36
CA TYR A 434 -7.19 -19.58 -12.46
C TYR A 434 -7.12 -18.88 -11.11
N VAL A 435 -6.12 -18.02 -10.89
CA VAL A 435 -6.01 -17.16 -9.70
C VAL A 435 -5.89 -15.72 -10.15
N ASP A 436 -6.53 -14.83 -9.41
CA ASP A 436 -6.34 -13.41 -9.59
C ASP A 436 -5.04 -13.00 -8.92
N LEU A 437 -4.06 -12.59 -9.72
CA LEU A 437 -2.84 -11.97 -9.22
C LEU A 437 -3.04 -10.47 -9.15
N HIS A 438 -2.57 -9.86 -8.08
CA HIS A 438 -2.89 -8.47 -7.78
C HIS A 438 -1.69 -7.57 -8.04
N ASP A 439 -1.96 -6.36 -8.53
CA ASP A 439 -0.96 -5.35 -8.81
C ASP A 439 -0.55 -4.59 -7.52
N HIS A 440 0.75 -4.41 -7.32
CA HIS A 440 1.29 -3.79 -6.11
C HIS A 440 1.57 -2.27 -6.23
N ARG A 441 1.09 -1.60 -7.30
CA ARG A 441 1.22 -0.13 -7.48
C ARG A 441 0.32 0.69 -6.57
N MET A 442 -0.77 0.11 -6.06
CA MET A 442 -1.66 0.70 -5.05
C MET A 442 -1.97 2.19 -5.30
N PRO A 443 -2.60 2.55 -6.44
CA PRO A 443 -2.74 3.93 -6.86
C PRO A 443 -3.53 4.76 -5.85
N GLY A 444 -3.18 6.03 -5.76
CA GLY A 444 -3.80 6.99 -4.87
C GLY A 444 -3.54 8.43 -5.33
N ALA A 445 -3.15 9.30 -4.41
CA ALA A 445 -3.03 10.74 -4.70
C ALA A 445 -1.95 11.14 -5.73
N ALA A 446 -1.07 10.22 -6.13
CA ALA A 446 -0.07 10.45 -7.18
C ALA A 446 -0.55 10.03 -8.57
N ASP A 447 -1.64 9.27 -8.68
CA ASP A 447 -2.19 8.79 -9.95
C ASP A 447 -3.35 9.69 -10.40
N VAL A 448 -3.05 10.59 -11.34
CA VAL A 448 -4.02 11.55 -11.89
C VAL A 448 -5.21 10.85 -12.56
N LYS A 449 -4.98 9.75 -13.29
CA LYS A 449 -6.06 9.03 -13.98
C LYS A 449 -6.97 8.34 -12.98
N PHE A 450 -6.39 7.77 -11.92
CA PHE A 450 -7.16 7.20 -10.83
C PHE A 450 -8.06 8.26 -10.17
N LEU A 451 -7.49 9.42 -9.81
CA LEU A 451 -8.23 10.52 -9.19
C LEU A 451 -9.35 11.08 -10.09
N GLN A 452 -9.12 11.20 -11.40
CA GLN A 452 -10.14 11.66 -12.36
C GLN A 452 -11.37 10.75 -12.44
N ASN A 453 -11.25 9.50 -11.98
CA ASN A 453 -12.35 8.53 -11.98
C ASN A 453 -13.04 8.39 -10.61
N ALA A 454 -12.67 9.19 -9.60
CA ALA A 454 -13.20 9.05 -8.24
C ALA A 454 -14.55 9.75 -8.02
N VAL A 455 -14.82 10.85 -8.72
CA VAL A 455 -15.99 11.71 -8.49
C VAL A 455 -16.68 12.01 -9.82
N SER A 456 -18.00 11.84 -9.88
CA SER A 456 -18.82 12.26 -11.01
C SER A 456 -19.23 13.73 -10.86
N MET A 457 -19.13 14.49 -11.95
CA MET A 457 -19.54 15.89 -12.02
C MET A 457 -20.57 16.10 -13.13
N SER A 458 -21.65 16.83 -12.82
CA SER A 458 -22.57 17.35 -13.82
C SER A 458 -22.77 18.85 -13.62
N THR A 459 -22.92 19.57 -14.73
CA THR A 459 -23.09 21.02 -14.72
C THR A 459 -24.28 21.41 -15.57
N SER A 460 -25.04 22.39 -15.10
CA SER A 460 -26.09 23.03 -15.90
C SER A 460 -25.95 24.54 -15.78
N ALA A 461 -26.31 25.24 -16.86
CA ALA A 461 -26.27 26.69 -16.89
C ALA A 461 -27.54 27.22 -17.57
N ALA A 462 -28.18 28.21 -16.95
CA ALA A 462 -29.39 28.85 -17.46
C ALA A 462 -29.22 30.37 -17.44
N HIS A 463 -29.61 31.03 -18.52
CA HIS A 463 -29.59 32.48 -18.61
C HIS A 463 -30.95 33.04 -18.17
N GLU A 464 -30.94 33.88 -17.14
CA GLU A 464 -32.13 34.50 -16.55
C GLU A 464 -31.93 36.01 -16.42
N GLY A 465 -32.61 36.79 -17.26
CA GLY A 465 -32.45 38.25 -17.28
C GLY A 465 -31.06 38.65 -17.73
N ASP A 466 -30.28 39.27 -16.85
CA ASP A 466 -28.88 39.66 -17.02
C ASP A 466 -27.90 38.74 -16.26
N GLN A 467 -28.38 37.59 -15.76
CA GLN A 467 -27.61 36.65 -14.96
C GLN A 467 -27.45 35.29 -15.66
N LEU A 468 -26.35 34.62 -15.34
CA LEU A 468 -26.09 33.23 -15.68
C LEU A 468 -26.13 32.40 -14.40
N ASN A 469 -27.17 31.60 -14.23
CA ASN A 469 -27.32 30.66 -13.12
C ASN A 469 -26.58 29.38 -13.46
N ILE A 470 -25.61 28.98 -12.64
CA ILE A 470 -24.81 27.77 -12.82
C ILE A 470 -25.05 26.84 -11.64
N GLU A 471 -25.42 25.59 -11.94
CA GLU A 471 -25.54 24.51 -10.96
C GLU A 471 -24.46 23.46 -11.25
N VAL A 472 -23.67 23.12 -10.22
CA VAL A 472 -22.66 22.07 -10.29
C VAL A 472 -23.00 21.00 -9.25
N ASN A 473 -23.22 19.78 -9.71
CA ASN A 473 -23.45 18.62 -8.86
C ASN A 473 -22.21 17.71 -8.88
N LEU A 474 -21.66 17.46 -7.70
CA LEU A 474 -20.54 16.53 -7.48
C LEU A 474 -21.04 15.34 -6.66
N THR A 475 -20.79 14.12 -7.14
CA THR A 475 -21.21 12.89 -6.48
C THR A 475 -20.00 11.98 -6.29
N ASN A 476 -19.77 11.53 -5.07
CA ASN A 476 -18.87 10.42 -4.80
C ASN A 476 -19.64 9.12 -5.02
N ASP A 477 -19.49 8.52 -6.20
CA ASP A 477 -20.20 7.31 -6.62
C ASP A 477 -19.26 6.19 -7.05
N ARG A 478 -17.96 6.37 -6.84
CA ARG A 478 -16.90 5.47 -7.31
C ARG A 478 -15.83 5.18 -6.27
N THR A 479 -16.03 5.59 -5.03
CA THR A 479 -15.11 5.28 -3.93
C THR A 479 -15.90 4.85 -2.70
N GLY A 480 -15.36 3.88 -1.97
CA GLY A 480 -15.97 3.39 -0.73
C GLY A 480 -15.64 4.25 0.49
N HIS A 481 -14.92 5.36 0.37
CA HIS A 481 -14.53 6.21 1.50
C HIS A 481 -14.76 7.67 1.13
N HIS A 482 -14.55 8.61 2.06
CA HIS A 482 -14.77 10.02 1.72
C HIS A 482 -13.73 10.52 0.69
N ILE A 483 -14.04 11.61 -0.01
CA ILE A 483 -13.12 12.25 -0.95
C ILE A 483 -12.85 13.71 -0.56
N PRO A 484 -11.58 14.09 -0.30
CA PRO A 484 -10.41 13.20 -0.10
C PRO A 484 -10.36 12.57 1.30
N THR A 485 -10.01 11.29 1.42
CA THR A 485 -9.87 10.57 2.71
C THR A 485 -8.50 10.79 3.42
N ASP A 486 -8.39 10.28 4.64
CA ASP A 486 -7.23 10.23 5.54
C ASP A 486 -6.62 11.59 5.89
N ALA A 487 -5.48 11.93 5.27
CA ALA A 487 -4.65 13.03 5.75
C ALA A 487 -5.41 14.37 5.66
N PRO A 488 -5.54 15.13 6.78
CA PRO A 488 -6.29 16.39 6.81
C PRO A 488 -5.65 17.50 5.97
N THR A 489 -4.42 17.28 5.48
CA THR A 489 -3.74 18.15 4.51
C THR A 489 -4.25 17.98 3.07
N ARG A 490 -5.17 17.03 2.82
CA ARG A 490 -5.80 16.83 1.52
C ARG A 490 -7.04 17.71 1.38
N GLN A 491 -7.22 18.25 0.19
CA GLN A 491 -8.44 18.95 -0.19
C GLN A 491 -8.73 18.74 -1.69
N MET A 492 -10.01 18.81 -2.04
CA MET A 492 -10.48 18.94 -3.41
C MET A 492 -11.15 20.32 -3.56
N ILE A 493 -10.86 21.02 -4.65
CA ILE A 493 -11.34 22.39 -4.87
C ILE A 493 -12.14 22.43 -6.18
N LEU A 494 -13.39 22.87 -6.11
CA LEU A 494 -14.19 23.26 -7.27
C LEU A 494 -13.99 24.74 -7.53
N VAL A 495 -13.57 25.09 -8.75
CA VAL A 495 -13.50 26.47 -9.27
C VAL A 495 -14.54 26.61 -10.37
N VAL A 496 -15.31 27.71 -10.35
CA VAL A 496 -16.31 28.03 -11.39
C VAL A 496 -15.94 29.35 -12.04
N GLU A 497 -15.61 29.29 -13.33
CA GLU A 497 -15.34 30.47 -14.16
C GLU A 497 -16.36 30.55 -15.29
N ALA A 498 -16.93 31.73 -15.48
CA ALA A 498 -17.84 32.03 -16.58
C ALA A 498 -17.32 33.23 -17.35
N PHE A 499 -17.42 33.20 -18.67
CA PHE A 499 -16.85 34.23 -19.55
C PHE A 499 -17.91 34.77 -20.50
N ASP A 500 -17.82 36.06 -20.84
CA ASP A 500 -18.61 36.67 -21.90
C ASP A 500 -18.11 36.21 -23.30
N ALA A 501 -18.80 36.67 -24.36
CA ALA A 501 -18.43 36.32 -25.74
C ALA A 501 -17.06 36.85 -26.19
N ASN A 502 -16.47 37.81 -25.46
CA ASN A 502 -15.15 38.37 -25.72
C ASN A 502 -14.07 37.69 -24.86
N GLY A 503 -14.42 36.72 -24.02
CA GLY A 503 -13.52 36.04 -23.09
C GLY A 503 -13.25 36.82 -21.79
N ASN A 504 -14.04 37.84 -21.46
CA ASN A 504 -13.92 38.52 -20.17
C ASN A 504 -14.63 37.72 -19.08
N PRO A 505 -14.03 37.54 -17.89
CA PRO A 505 -14.67 36.84 -16.79
C PRO A 505 -15.92 37.60 -16.30
N LEU A 506 -17.01 36.88 -16.08
CA LEU A 506 -18.22 37.42 -15.46
C LEU A 506 -18.02 37.56 -13.96
N THR A 507 -18.60 38.62 -13.38
CA THR A 507 -18.60 38.81 -11.93
C THR A 507 -19.65 37.92 -11.27
N LEU A 508 -19.29 37.27 -10.17
CA LEU A 508 -20.23 36.49 -9.37
C LEU A 508 -21.26 37.43 -8.72
N SER A 509 -22.53 37.25 -9.07
CA SER A 509 -23.62 38.00 -8.43
C SER A 509 -24.06 37.38 -7.10
N ALA A 510 -24.07 36.04 -7.00
CA ALA A 510 -24.45 35.28 -5.82
C ALA A 510 -23.89 33.86 -5.89
N GLY A 511 -23.51 33.28 -4.76
CA GLY A 511 -22.98 31.91 -4.67
C GLY A 511 -21.82 31.79 -3.68
N PRO A 512 -21.32 30.56 -3.45
CA PRO A 512 -20.16 30.34 -2.60
C PRO A 512 -18.87 30.82 -3.29
N VAL A 513 -17.94 31.28 -2.47
CA VAL A 513 -16.56 31.58 -2.88
C VAL A 513 -15.61 30.71 -2.08
N LEU A 514 -14.43 30.47 -2.64
CA LEU A 514 -13.39 29.70 -2.00
C LEU A 514 -12.83 30.43 -0.76
N PRO A 515 -12.57 29.69 0.34
CA PRO A 515 -12.05 30.26 1.58
C PRO A 515 -10.59 30.71 1.43
N ASP A 516 -10.10 31.52 2.38
CA ASP A 516 -8.73 32.05 2.38
C ASP A 516 -7.66 30.96 2.28
N TYR A 517 -7.90 29.78 2.87
CA TYR A 517 -6.96 28.66 2.83
C TYR A 517 -6.88 27.95 1.46
N ALA A 518 -7.70 28.34 0.48
CA ALA A 518 -7.57 27.90 -0.91
C ALA A 518 -6.38 28.56 -1.63
N GLY A 519 -5.62 29.43 -0.96
CA GLY A 519 -4.41 30.05 -1.49
C GLY A 519 -4.72 31.02 -2.61
N ASP A 520 -4.03 30.88 -3.75
CA ASP A 520 -4.21 31.76 -4.92
C ASP A 520 -5.63 31.73 -5.52
N LEU A 521 -6.45 30.75 -5.12
CA LEU A 521 -7.85 30.61 -5.53
C LEU A 521 -8.83 31.23 -4.53
N ALA A 522 -8.37 31.78 -3.41
CA ALA A 522 -9.22 32.39 -2.40
C ALA A 522 -10.11 33.50 -2.99
N ASN A 523 -11.34 33.59 -2.48
CA ASN A 523 -12.37 34.56 -2.91
C ASN A 523 -12.82 34.42 -4.38
N THR A 524 -12.40 33.37 -5.10
CA THR A 524 -12.95 33.04 -6.43
C THR A 524 -14.22 32.18 -6.29
N PRO A 525 -15.15 32.21 -7.28
CA PRO A 525 -16.38 31.42 -7.21
C PRO A 525 -16.08 29.93 -7.18
N GLY A 526 -16.65 29.21 -6.20
CA GLY A 526 -16.29 27.81 -6.01
C GLY A 526 -16.61 27.25 -4.63
N LYS A 527 -16.11 26.04 -4.36
CA LYS A 527 -16.23 25.35 -3.07
C LYS A 527 -15.03 24.45 -2.80
N SER A 528 -14.56 24.44 -1.54
CA SER A 528 -13.54 23.49 -1.08
C SER A 528 -14.21 22.31 -0.34
N PHE A 529 -13.63 21.13 -0.50
CA PHE A 529 -14.02 19.87 0.13
C PHE A 529 -12.81 19.35 0.91
N ALA A 530 -12.82 19.53 2.24
CA ALA A 530 -11.69 19.24 3.11
C ALA A 530 -12.14 18.93 4.55
N LYS A 531 -11.28 18.24 5.31
CA LYS A 531 -11.38 18.14 6.77
C LYS A 531 -10.46 19.20 7.38
N VAL A 532 -11.05 20.29 7.86
CA VAL A 532 -10.32 21.45 8.38
C VAL A 532 -10.17 21.31 9.89
N LEU A 533 -8.91 21.26 10.32
CA LEU A 533 -8.54 21.24 11.73
C LEU A 533 -8.14 22.63 12.20
N ARG A 534 -8.46 22.94 13.47
CA ARG A 534 -7.89 24.05 14.21
C ARG A 534 -6.98 23.52 15.31
N ASP A 535 -5.79 24.09 15.42
CA ASP A 535 -4.87 23.86 16.54
C ASP A 535 -5.37 24.61 17.78
N GLU A 536 -5.63 23.89 18.87
CA GLU A 536 -6.06 24.51 20.14
C GLU A 536 -4.91 25.25 20.84
N TRP A 537 -3.64 24.97 20.48
CA TRP A 537 -2.49 25.67 21.06
C TRP A 537 -2.27 27.04 20.42
N SER A 538 -2.20 27.10 19.10
CA SER A 538 -1.87 28.34 18.37
C SER A 538 -3.08 29.09 17.80
N GLY A 539 -4.24 28.42 17.70
CA GLY A 539 -5.40 28.91 16.97
C GLY A 539 -5.28 28.80 15.43
N GLU A 540 -4.17 28.23 14.92
CA GLU A 540 -3.94 28.03 13.49
C GLU A 540 -5.04 27.16 12.87
N ALA A 541 -5.61 27.62 11.75
CA ALA A 541 -6.61 26.89 10.96
C ALA A 541 -6.50 27.32 9.48
N PRO A 542 -6.41 26.38 8.53
CA PRO A 542 -6.22 24.94 8.73
C PRO A 542 -4.85 24.62 9.35
N THR A 543 -4.77 23.57 10.16
CA THR A 543 -3.50 23.03 10.66
C THR A 543 -3.29 21.58 10.24
N ALA A 544 -2.02 21.18 10.10
CA ALA A 544 -1.60 19.79 9.94
C ALA A 544 -1.07 19.19 11.26
N ALA A 545 -1.05 19.95 12.35
CA ALA A 545 -0.44 19.59 13.62
C ALA A 545 -1.31 18.66 14.47
N TYR A 546 -1.81 17.56 13.89
CA TYR A 546 -2.77 16.66 14.54
C TYR A 546 -2.19 15.85 15.71
N TRP A 547 -0.89 15.93 15.97
CA TRP A 547 -0.26 15.44 17.20
C TRP A 547 -0.50 16.38 18.40
N ARG A 548 -0.94 17.62 18.15
CA ARG A 548 -1.46 18.54 19.15
C ARG A 548 -2.95 18.28 19.38
N PRO A 549 -3.53 18.75 20.49
CA PRO A 549 -4.97 18.89 20.63
C PRO A 549 -5.52 19.76 19.49
N VAL A 550 -6.45 19.21 18.73
CA VAL A 550 -7.09 19.86 17.59
C VAL A 550 -8.60 19.69 17.68
N THR A 551 -9.34 20.61 17.07
CA THR A 551 -10.78 20.48 16.83
C THR A 551 -11.07 20.45 15.33
N ILE A 552 -11.98 19.57 14.91
CA ILE A 552 -12.53 19.61 13.55
C ILE A 552 -13.51 20.79 13.49
N ILE A 553 -13.16 21.85 12.76
CA ILE A 553 -14.02 23.04 12.63
C ILE A 553 -14.92 22.96 11.40
N GLU A 554 -14.55 22.12 10.42
CA GLU A 554 -15.31 21.88 9.20
C GLU A 554 -14.92 20.51 8.61
N ASP A 555 -15.88 19.71 8.19
CA ASP A 555 -15.66 18.54 7.32
C ASP A 555 -16.63 18.64 6.15
N THR A 556 -16.13 19.14 5.02
CA THR A 556 -16.88 19.31 3.77
C THR A 556 -16.49 18.27 2.73
N ARG A 557 -15.75 17.22 3.11
CA ARG A 557 -15.40 16.14 2.19
C ARG A 557 -16.67 15.52 1.59
N LEU A 558 -16.57 15.00 0.38
CA LEU A 558 -17.66 14.22 -0.20
C LEU A 558 -17.72 12.89 0.54
N ALA A 559 -18.81 12.63 1.28
CA ALA A 559 -19.02 11.36 1.95
C ALA A 559 -19.11 10.19 0.95
N ALA A 560 -18.85 8.97 1.43
CA ALA A 560 -18.97 7.73 0.65
C ALA A 560 -20.43 7.33 0.42
#